data_AF-A0A662A4V5-F1
#
_entry.id   AF-A0A662A4V5-F1
#
_cell.length_a   1.000
_cell.length_b   1.000
_cell.length_c   1.000
_cell.angle_alpha   90.00
_cell.angle_beta   90.00
_cell.angle_gamma   90.00
#
_symmetry.space_group_name_H-M   'P 1'
#
loop_
_entity.id
_entity.type
_entity.pdbx_description
1 polymer ?
#
loop_
_entity_poly.entity_id
_entity_poly.type
_entity_poly.pdbx_seq_one_letter_code
_entity_poly.pdbx_strand_id
1 'polypeptide(L)'
;MSGIATNMKHKSIIINGVSDHVHIFLGMNPSISVSDTVWELKRSSSLYINDKNWLSNKFNWQEGYGTFSYSKSHIDNVYKYILNQEEHHKKRTFREEYIDFLKKFEIDYDERYLFEFFD
;
A
#
# COMPACT_ATOMS: atom_id res chain seq x y z
N MET A 1 8.76 2.41 -6.39
CA MET A 1 7.32 2.41 -6.72
C MET A 1 6.83 3.70 -7.36
N SER A 2 7.27 4.89 -6.93
CA SER A 2 6.77 6.16 -7.52
C SER A 2 6.96 6.24 -9.04
N GLY A 3 8.14 5.85 -9.55
CA GLY A 3 8.39 5.77 -10.99
C GLY A 3 7.48 4.79 -11.74
N ILE A 4 7.12 3.65 -11.12
CA ILE A 4 6.18 2.67 -11.70
C ILE A 4 4.80 3.32 -11.84
N ALA A 5 4.29 3.96 -10.78
CA ALA A 5 3.01 4.66 -10.81
C ALA A 5 2.98 5.77 -11.88
N THR A 6 4.05 6.56 -12.00
CA THR A 6 4.18 7.61 -13.02
C THR A 6 4.19 7.02 -14.44
N ASN A 7 4.86 5.88 -14.67
CA ASN A 7 4.86 5.19 -15.95
C ASN A 7 3.46 4.67 -16.34
N MET A 8 2.64 4.32 -15.36
CA MET A 8 1.21 4.00 -15.54
C MET A 8 0.34 5.25 -15.74
N LYS A 9 0.94 6.44 -15.84
CA LYS A 9 0.26 7.74 -15.97
C LYS A 9 -0.61 8.09 -14.76
N HIS A 10 -0.34 7.51 -13.60
CA HIS A 10 -0.91 7.97 -12.34
C HIS A 10 -0.16 9.21 -11.84
N LYS A 11 -0.86 10.07 -11.09
CA LYS A 11 -0.22 11.13 -10.30
C LYS A 11 0.27 10.52 -8.99
N SER A 12 1.57 10.31 -8.86
CA SER A 12 2.18 9.92 -7.57
C SER A 12 2.12 11.10 -6.59
N ILE A 13 1.39 10.96 -5.48
CA ILE A 13 1.24 12.03 -4.46
C ILE A 13 2.25 11.81 -3.33
N ILE A 14 2.22 10.63 -2.71
CA ILE A 14 3.22 10.19 -1.74
C ILE A 14 3.26 8.66 -1.70
N ILE A 15 4.46 8.12 -1.55
CA ILE A 15 4.69 6.71 -1.29
C ILE A 15 5.68 6.64 -0.15
N ASN A 16 5.26 6.04 0.95
CA ASN A 16 6.09 5.83 2.13
C ASN A 16 5.71 4.51 2.78
N GLY A 17 6.52 4.01 3.70
CA GLY A 17 6.23 2.76 4.38
C GLY A 17 7.09 2.58 5.62
N VAL A 18 6.95 1.42 6.22
CA VAL A 18 7.77 0.96 7.33
C VAL A 18 8.38 -0.40 6.95
N SER A 19 9.01 -1.09 7.90
CA SER A 19 9.76 -2.32 7.63
C SER A 19 8.91 -3.47 7.06
N ASP A 20 7.60 -3.50 7.33
CA ASP A 20 6.71 -4.61 7.00
C ASP A 20 5.61 -4.29 5.97
N HIS A 21 5.33 -3.02 5.68
CA HIS A 21 4.34 -2.63 4.66
C HIS A 21 4.57 -1.22 4.09
N VAL A 22 3.86 -0.91 3.00
CA VAL A 22 3.96 0.36 2.27
C VAL A 22 2.57 0.95 2.07
N HIS A 23 2.46 2.27 2.26
CA HIS A 23 1.31 3.09 1.90
C HIS A 23 1.57 3.87 0.61
N ILE A 24 0.60 3.84 -0.29
CA ILE A 24 0.69 4.46 -1.61
C ILE A 24 -0.53 5.34 -1.83
N PHE A 25 -0.32 6.65 -2.00
CA PHE A 25 -1.39 7.58 -2.34
C PHE A 25 -1.20 8.16 -3.73
N LEU A 26 -2.18 7.89 -4.59
CA LEU A 26 -2.15 8.22 -6.01
C LEU A 26 -3.39 9.03 -6.40
N GLY A 27 -3.21 9.97 -7.32
CA GLY A 27 -4.26 10.39 -8.23
C GLY A 27 -4.33 9.39 -9.38
N MET A 28 -5.39 8.57 -9.41
CA MET A 28 -5.50 7.50 -10.40
C MET A 28 -5.76 8.01 -11.82
N ASN A 29 -5.26 7.24 -12.78
CA ASN A 29 -5.61 7.34 -14.19
C ASN A 29 -6.90 6.54 -14.35
N PRO A 30 -8.03 7.16 -14.76
CA PRO A 30 -9.31 6.49 -14.80
C PRO A 30 -9.40 5.37 -15.85
N SER A 31 -8.45 5.29 -16.78
CA SER A 31 -8.38 4.22 -17.79
C SER A 31 -7.69 2.94 -17.28
N ILE A 32 -7.19 2.91 -16.05
CA ILE A 32 -6.47 1.77 -15.47
C ILE A 32 -7.18 1.35 -14.19
N SER A 33 -7.47 0.06 -14.06
CA SER A 33 -8.15 -0.50 -12.89
C SER A 33 -7.25 -0.49 -11.65
N VAL A 34 -7.84 -0.45 -10.46
CA VAL A 34 -7.10 -0.56 -9.18
C VAL A 34 -6.28 -1.87 -9.15
N SER A 35 -6.88 -2.97 -9.60
CA SER A 35 -6.22 -4.29 -9.63
C SER A 35 -4.97 -4.29 -10.51
N ASP A 36 -5.04 -3.69 -11.71
CA ASP A 36 -3.88 -3.60 -12.60
C ASP A 36 -2.80 -2.70 -12.01
N THR A 37 -3.19 -1.59 -11.38
CA THR A 37 -2.28 -0.69 -10.67
C THR A 37 -1.50 -1.42 -9.59
N VAL A 38 -2.19 -2.14 -8.70
CA VAL A 38 -1.52 -2.85 -7.60
C VAL A 38 -0.69 -4.02 -8.11
N TRP A 39 -1.19 -4.76 -9.10
CA TRP A 39 -0.44 -5.86 -9.72
C TRP A 39 0.90 -5.38 -10.28
N GLU A 40 0.89 -4.31 -11.06
CA GLU A 40 2.10 -3.78 -11.69
C GLU A 40 3.07 -3.17 -10.66
N LEU A 41 2.54 -2.46 -9.65
CA LEU A 41 3.35 -1.94 -8.54
C LEU A 41 4.08 -3.05 -7.80
N LYS A 42 3.36 -4.14 -7.44
CA LYS A 42 3.93 -5.30 -6.75
C LYS A 42 4.91 -6.05 -7.65
N ARG A 43 4.51 -6.40 -8.87
CA ARG A 43 5.33 -7.16 -9.81
C ARG A 43 6.64 -6.46 -10.14
N SER A 44 6.58 -5.20 -10.60
CA SER A 44 7.77 -4.49 -11.06
C SER A 44 8.74 -4.15 -9.93
N SER A 45 8.24 -3.89 -8.72
CA SER A 45 9.11 -3.74 -7.54
C SER A 45 9.74 -5.05 -7.10
N SER A 46 9.00 -6.16 -7.08
CA SER A 46 9.58 -7.48 -6.74
C SER A 46 10.62 -7.93 -7.75
N LEU A 47 10.37 -7.75 -9.05
CA LEU A 47 11.36 -8.07 -10.08
C LEU A 47 12.64 -7.24 -9.90
N TYR A 48 12.50 -5.94 -9.65
CA TYR A 48 13.65 -5.05 -9.47
C TYR A 48 14.48 -5.41 -8.22
N ILE A 49 13.84 -5.67 -7.07
CA ILE A 49 14.55 -6.02 -5.84
C ILE A 49 15.29 -7.36 -5.99
N ASN A 50 14.63 -8.36 -6.60
CA ASN A 50 15.22 -9.67 -6.83
C ASN A 50 16.37 -9.63 -7.84
N ASP A 51 16.22 -8.87 -8.94
CA ASP A 51 17.30 -8.64 -9.92
C ASP A 51 18.56 -8.03 -9.28
N LYS A 52 18.36 -7.13 -8.30
CA LYS A 52 19.45 -6.47 -7.59
C LYS A 52 20.12 -7.35 -6.53
N ASN A 53 19.55 -8.52 -6.20
CA ASN A 53 20.04 -9.44 -5.16
C ASN A 53 20.33 -8.73 -3.82
N TRP A 54 19.49 -7.77 -3.43
CA TRP A 54 19.68 -7.02 -2.18
C TRP A 54 19.32 -7.80 -0.92
N LEU A 55 18.51 -8.85 -1.06
CA LEU A 55 18.11 -9.72 0.03
C LEU A 55 18.68 -11.12 -0.20
N SER A 56 18.99 -11.82 0.90
CA SER A 56 19.46 -13.21 0.86
C SER A 56 18.40 -14.18 0.32
N ASN A 57 17.12 -13.83 0.51
CA ASN A 57 15.97 -14.60 0.05
C ASN A 57 15.22 -13.86 -1.05
N LYS A 58 14.46 -14.61 -1.85
CA LYS A 58 13.57 -14.03 -2.86
C LYS A 58 12.50 -13.15 -2.20
N PHE A 59 12.48 -11.88 -2.57
CA PHE A 59 11.48 -10.93 -2.16
C PHE A 59 10.14 -11.18 -2.86
N ASN A 60 9.05 -11.21 -2.10
CA ASN A 60 7.69 -11.24 -2.62
C ASN A 60 6.79 -10.36 -1.73
N TRP A 61 5.77 -9.74 -2.34
CA TRP A 61 4.70 -9.10 -1.59
C TRP A 61 3.67 -10.13 -1.13
N GLN A 62 2.96 -9.82 -0.05
CA GLN A 62 1.79 -10.58 0.38
C GLN A 62 0.72 -10.65 -0.72
N GLU A 63 -0.10 -11.69 -0.70
CA GLU A 63 -1.30 -11.78 -1.52
C GLU A 63 -2.36 -10.75 -1.09
N GLY A 64 -3.20 -10.31 -2.03
CA GLY A 64 -4.23 -9.30 -1.76
C GLY A 64 -3.69 -7.88 -1.57
N TYR A 65 -4.58 -6.92 -1.30
CA TYR A 65 -4.25 -5.52 -1.03
C TYR A 65 -5.47 -4.79 -0.43
N GLY A 66 -5.21 -3.72 0.33
CA GLY A 66 -6.24 -2.76 0.74
C GLY A 66 -6.26 -1.55 -0.19
N THR A 67 -7.44 -1.05 -0.56
CA THR A 67 -7.57 0.20 -1.30
C THR A 67 -8.79 0.98 -0.83
N PHE A 68 -8.57 2.25 -0.52
CA PHE A 68 -9.59 3.15 0.03
C PHE A 68 -9.58 4.47 -0.74
N SER A 69 -10.77 4.98 -1.07
CA SER A 69 -10.92 6.21 -1.85
C SER A 69 -11.08 7.43 -0.95
N TYR A 70 -10.47 8.54 -1.33
CA TYR A 70 -10.53 9.81 -0.59
C TYR A 70 -10.90 10.96 -1.53
N SER A 71 -11.73 11.89 -1.04
CA SER A 71 -12.05 13.12 -1.77
C SER A 71 -10.88 14.12 -1.77
N LYS A 72 -10.93 15.08 -2.70
CA LYS A 72 -9.90 16.12 -2.86
C LYS A 72 -9.60 16.91 -1.59
N SER A 73 -10.61 17.17 -0.75
CA SER A 73 -10.43 17.91 0.52
C SER A 73 -9.60 17.14 1.55
N HIS A 74 -9.48 15.81 1.41
CA HIS A 74 -8.72 14.98 2.34
C HIS A 74 -7.24 14.83 1.96
N ILE A 75 -6.80 15.35 0.81
CA ILE A 75 -5.44 15.12 0.29
C ILE A 75 -4.37 15.46 1.32
N ASP A 76 -4.46 16.62 1.97
CA ASP A 76 -3.45 17.06 2.95
C ASP A 76 -3.40 16.13 4.18
N ASN A 77 -4.57 15.70 4.67
CA ASN A 77 -4.66 14.79 5.81
C ASN A 77 -4.07 13.41 5.47
N VAL A 78 -4.40 12.85 4.30
CA VAL A 78 -3.86 11.56 3.84
C VAL A 78 -2.36 11.66 3.57
N TYR A 79 -1.89 12.76 2.99
CA TYR A 79 -0.48 13.01 2.77
C TYR A 79 0.30 13.02 4.09
N LYS A 80 -0.16 13.82 5.07
CA LYS A 80 0.45 13.90 6.40
C LYS A 80 0.39 12.57 7.14
N TYR A 81 -0.68 11.81 6.99
CA TYR A 81 -0.78 10.47 7.54
C TYR A 81 0.34 9.56 7.03
N ILE A 82 0.52 9.47 5.71
CA ILE A 82 1.54 8.62 5.07
C ILE A 82 2.96 9.13 5.36
N LEU A 83 3.15 10.44 5.41
CA LEU A 83 4.44 11.06 5.73
C LEU A 83 4.95 10.64 7.12
N ASN A 84 4.05 10.50 8.10
CA ASN A 84 4.39 10.23 9.49
C ASN A 84 4.26 8.74 9.88
N GLN A 85 4.28 7.82 8.91
CA GLN A 85 4.07 6.39 9.13
C GLN A 85 5.11 5.73 10.06
N GLU A 86 6.39 6.12 9.96
CA GLU A 86 7.42 5.62 10.88
C GLU A 86 7.12 5.95 12.34
N GLU A 87 6.70 7.18 12.63
CA GLU A 87 6.31 7.59 14.00
C GLU A 87 5.01 6.93 14.45
N HIS A 88 4.05 6.76 13.53
CA HIS A 88 2.78 6.08 13.78
C HIS A 88 2.99 4.64 14.25
N HIS A 89 3.86 3.90 13.55
CA HIS A 89 4.15 2.50 13.83
C HIS A 89 5.07 2.24 15.02
N LYS A 90 5.55 3.28 15.71
CA LYS A 90 6.16 3.13 17.05
C LYS A 90 5.14 2.71 18.12
N LYS A 91 3.85 2.93 17.87
CA LYS A 91 2.77 2.70 18.85
C LYS A 91 1.65 1.80 18.35
N ARG A 92 1.62 1.52 17.05
CA ARG A 92 0.52 0.81 16.40
C ARG A 92 1.04 -0.19 15.40
N THR A 93 0.46 -1.38 15.40
CA THR A 93 0.82 -2.45 14.46
C THR A 93 0.08 -2.32 13.14
N PHE A 94 0.60 -2.95 12.09
CA PHE A 94 -0.11 -3.08 10.81
C PHE A 94 -1.51 -3.70 10.98
N ARG A 95 -1.65 -4.75 11.81
CA ARG A 95 -2.93 -5.42 12.05
C ARG A 95 -3.98 -4.47 12.61
N GLU A 96 -3.61 -3.70 13.63
CA GLU A 96 -4.48 -2.70 14.25
C GLU A 96 -4.84 -1.57 13.28
N GLU A 97 -3.88 -1.11 12.47
CA GLU A 97 -4.08 -0.08 11.45
C GLU A 97 -5.06 -0.55 10.36
N TYR A 98 -4.85 -1.77 9.85
CA TYR A 98 -5.69 -2.34 8.78
C TYR A 98 -7.14 -2.55 9.24
N ILE A 99 -7.34 -3.11 10.45
CA ILE A 99 -8.67 -3.26 11.05
C ILE A 99 -9.37 -1.90 11.20
N ASP A 100 -8.65 -0.85 11.60
CA ASP A 100 -9.22 0.49 11.71
C ASP A 100 -9.67 1.04 10.37
N PHE A 101 -8.93 0.79 9.29
CA PHE A 101 -9.39 1.16 7.95
C PHE A 101 -10.68 0.43 7.59
N LEU A 102 -10.75 -0.89 7.81
CA LEU A 102 -11.95 -1.65 7.50
C LEU A 102 -13.17 -1.13 8.27
N LYS A 103 -13.01 -0.86 9.57
CA LYS A 103 -14.05 -0.25 10.41
C LYS A 103 -14.46 1.14 9.91
N LYS A 104 -13.48 2.01 9.62
CA LYS A 104 -13.72 3.38 9.15
C LYS A 104 -14.45 3.44 7.81
N PHE A 105 -14.21 2.47 6.95
CA PHE A 105 -14.83 2.36 5.64
C PHE A 105 -16.02 1.39 5.61
N GLU A 106 -16.46 0.92 6.79
CA GLU A 106 -17.63 0.04 6.95
C GLU A 106 -17.55 -1.21 6.05
N ILE A 107 -16.35 -1.78 5.95
CA ILE A 107 -16.10 -3.01 5.21
C ILE A 107 -16.31 -4.19 6.15
N ASP A 108 -17.20 -5.11 5.79
CA ASP A 108 -17.38 -6.37 6.50
C ASP A 108 -16.15 -7.26 6.31
N TYR A 109 -15.65 -7.83 7.40
CA TYR A 109 -14.54 -8.78 7.38
C TYR A 109 -14.70 -9.84 8.46
N ASP A 110 -14.08 -10.99 8.24
CA ASP A 110 -13.96 -12.06 9.21
C ASP A 110 -12.52 -12.13 9.68
N GLU A 111 -12.30 -11.89 10.98
CA GLU A 111 -10.98 -11.86 11.60
C GLU A 111 -10.18 -13.14 11.37
N ARG A 112 -10.84 -14.28 11.18
CA ARG A 112 -10.20 -15.58 10.95
C ARG A 112 -9.40 -15.64 9.66
N TYR A 113 -9.81 -14.89 8.64
CA TYR A 113 -9.22 -14.95 7.30
C TYR A 113 -8.36 -13.72 6.95
N LEU A 114 -8.33 -12.70 7.82
CA LEU A 114 -7.80 -11.38 7.47
C LEU A 114 -6.28 -11.34 7.30
N PHE A 115 -5.57 -12.27 7.96
CA PHE A 115 -4.11 -12.27 8.07
C PHE A 115 -3.49 -13.63 7.75
N GLU A 116 -4.19 -14.52 7.03
CA GLU A 116 -3.69 -15.86 6.69
C GLU A 116 -2.35 -15.84 5.93
N PHE A 117 -1.97 -14.72 5.31
CA PHE A 117 -0.68 -14.55 4.63
C PHE A 117 0.51 -14.31 5.60
N PHE A 118 0.27 -14.16 6.91
CA PHE A 118 1.31 -14.07 7.93
C PHE A 118 1.68 -15.43 8.54
N ASP A 119 0.80 -16.43 8.42
CA ASP A 119 0.91 -17.75 9.03
C ASP A 119 1.38 -18.80 8.01
#